data_AF-A0A7Z2VE47-F1
#
_entry.id   AF-A0A7Z2VE47-F1
#
_cell.length_a   1.000
_cell.length_b   1.000
_cell.length_c   1.000
_cell.angle_alpha   90.00
_cell.angle_beta   90.00
_cell.angle_gamma   90.00
#
_symmetry.space_group_name_H-M   'P 1'
#
loop_
_entity.id
_entity.type
_entity.pdbx_description
1 polymer ?
#
loop_
_entity_poly.entity_id
_entity_poly.type
_entity_poly.pdbx_seq_one_letter_code
_entity_poly.pdbx_strand_id
1 'polypeptide(L)'
;MSRALSWYLSSLLLMASVFLIGCVAAPPTDAAAPPPAAAKPITVVTTCKVDADCAVKNVGNCCGAYPACVNVNSPTDPKGVMAQCQSSGMMSVCGFRQISACQCVSGQCAAK
;
A
#
# COMPACT_ATOMS: atom_id res chain seq x y z
N MET A 1 51.72 -36.02 -32.90
CA MET A 1 51.32 -36.12 -31.48
C MET A 1 50.48 -34.93 -31.02
N SER A 2 50.67 -33.71 -31.56
CA SER A 2 49.93 -32.50 -31.15
C SER A 2 48.45 -32.42 -31.58
N ARG A 3 48.06 -33.09 -32.68
CA ARG A 3 46.67 -33.07 -33.16
C ARG A 3 45.69 -33.89 -32.31
N ALA A 4 46.14 -35.04 -31.80
CA ALA A 4 45.34 -35.88 -30.91
C ALA A 4 45.14 -35.24 -29.53
N LEU A 5 46.17 -34.57 -29.01
CA LEU A 5 46.09 -33.83 -27.75
C LEU A 5 45.14 -32.61 -27.86
N SER A 6 45.19 -31.91 -29.00
CA SER A 6 44.27 -30.78 -29.29
C SER A 6 42.81 -31.25 -29.40
N TRP A 7 42.56 -32.42 -29.98
CA TRP A 7 41.21 -32.97 -30.08
C TRP A 7 40.68 -33.44 -28.72
N TYR A 8 41.53 -34.02 -27.88
CA TYR A 8 41.17 -34.38 -26.51
C TYR A 8 40.84 -33.16 -25.65
N LEU A 9 41.64 -32.10 -25.74
CA LEU A 9 41.42 -30.85 -25.00
C LEU A 9 40.12 -30.15 -25.43
N SER A 10 39.80 -30.12 -26.72
CA SER A 10 38.54 -29.56 -27.22
C SER A 10 37.32 -30.38 -26.79
N SER A 11 37.40 -31.71 -26.82
CA SER A 11 36.30 -32.59 -26.38
C SER A 11 36.05 -32.52 -24.86
N LEU A 12 37.12 -32.39 -24.06
CA LEU A 12 37.02 -32.17 -22.62
C LEU A 12 36.38 -30.81 -22.28
N LEU A 13 36.70 -29.75 -23.04
CA LEU A 13 36.08 -28.44 -22.85
C LEU A 13 34.57 -28.45 -23.17
N LEU A 14 34.17 -29.14 -24.25
CA LEU A 14 32.77 -29.24 -24.67
C LEU A 14 31.92 -30.04 -23.68
N MET A 15 32.45 -31.12 -23.11
CA MET A 15 31.74 -31.90 -22.08
C MET A 15 31.58 -31.12 -20.77
N ALA A 16 32.55 -30.29 -20.39
CA ALA A 16 32.46 -29.45 -19.19
C ALA A 16 31.35 -28.38 -19.30
N SER A 17 31.08 -27.85 -20.50
CA SER A 17 30.01 -26.87 -20.71
C SER A 17 28.58 -27.44 -20.63
N VAL A 18 28.37 -28.73 -20.88
CA VAL A 18 27.03 -29.33 -20.87
C VAL A 18 26.55 -29.64 -19.44
N PHE A 19 27.47 -29.80 -18.48
CA PHE A 19 27.14 -30.11 -17.08
C PHE A 19 26.62 -28.94 -16.24
N LEU A 20 26.58 -27.72 -16.80
CA LEU A 20 26.13 -26.50 -16.11
C LEU A 20 24.67 -26.09 -16.40
N ILE A 21 23.94 -26.84 -17.23
CA ILE A 21 22.51 -26.59 -17.46
C ILE A 21 21.71 -27.23 -16.32
N GLY A 22 21.83 -26.61 -15.14
CA GLY A 22 21.04 -26.93 -13.96
C GLY A 22 19.56 -26.67 -14.22
N CYS A 23 18.72 -27.59 -13.77
CA CYS A 23 17.27 -27.51 -13.83
C CYS A 23 16.78 -26.18 -13.23
N VAL A 24 16.19 -25.32 -14.07
CA VAL A 24 15.34 -24.22 -13.61
C VAL A 24 14.12 -24.86 -12.95
N ALA A 25 14.13 -24.91 -11.61
CA ALA A 25 12.94 -25.19 -10.85
C ALA A 25 12.00 -24.01 -11.03
N ALA A 26 10.78 -24.27 -11.52
CA ALA A 26 9.74 -23.25 -11.59
C ALA A 26 9.54 -22.65 -10.18
N PRO A 27 9.39 -21.32 -10.07
CA PRO A 27 9.09 -20.70 -8.79
C PRO A 27 7.80 -21.31 -8.24
N PRO A 28 7.70 -21.56 -6.93
CA PRO A 28 6.45 -21.98 -6.33
C PRO A 28 5.39 -20.91 -6.64
N THR A 29 4.31 -21.33 -7.30
CA THR A 29 3.12 -20.51 -7.46
C THR A 29 2.59 -20.25 -6.05
N ASP A 30 2.91 -19.07 -5.50
CA ASP A 30 2.25 -18.56 -4.30
C ASP A 30 0.75 -18.55 -4.60
N ALA A 31 0.01 -19.42 -3.92
CA ALA A 31 -1.44 -19.42 -3.95
C ALA A 31 -1.89 -18.04 -3.46
N ALA A 32 -2.26 -17.18 -4.39
CA ALA A 32 -2.69 -15.82 -4.10
C ALA A 32 -3.78 -15.87 -3.03
N ALA A 33 -3.49 -15.29 -1.87
CA ALA A 33 -4.49 -15.11 -0.83
C ALA A 33 -5.73 -14.45 -1.44
N PRO A 34 -6.94 -14.89 -1.07
CA PRO A 34 -8.16 -14.30 -1.62
C PRO A 34 -8.11 -12.78 -1.44
N PRO A 35 -8.51 -12.00 -2.46
CA PRO A 35 -8.43 -10.55 -2.41
C PRO A 35 -9.18 -10.06 -1.16
N PRO A 36 -8.61 -9.11 -0.41
CA PRO A 36 -9.25 -8.59 0.79
C PRO A 36 -10.66 -8.12 0.44
N ALA A 37 -11.64 -8.58 1.21
CA ALA A 37 -13.02 -8.20 1.03
C ALA A 37 -13.12 -6.66 1.04
N ALA A 38 -13.86 -6.11 0.07
CA ALA A 38 -14.05 -4.67 -0.06
C ALA A 38 -14.55 -4.09 1.26
N ALA A 39 -13.80 -3.14 1.82
CA ALA A 39 -14.14 -2.51 3.08
C ALA A 39 -15.48 -1.77 2.94
N LYS A 40 -16.37 -1.93 3.92
CA LYS A 40 -17.65 -1.22 3.95
C LYS A 40 -17.38 0.29 4.08
N PRO A 41 -18.07 1.17 3.33
CA PRO A 41 -17.88 2.60 3.44
C PRO A 41 -18.17 3.09 4.86
N ILE A 42 -17.17 3.68 5.51
CA ILE A 42 -17.35 4.38 6.78
C ILE A 42 -17.86 5.78 6.48
N THR A 43 -18.97 6.17 7.11
CA THR A 43 -19.48 7.54 7.01
C THR A 43 -18.89 8.39 8.12
N VAL A 44 -18.09 9.39 7.73
CA VAL A 44 -17.55 10.38 8.65
C VAL A 44 -18.67 11.33 9.08
N VAL A 45 -18.78 11.57 10.38
CA VAL A 45 -19.77 12.45 10.99
C VAL A 45 -19.12 13.78 11.30
N THR A 46 -19.63 14.85 10.72
CA THR A 46 -19.16 16.23 10.97
C THR A 46 -20.14 17.06 11.78
N THR A 47 -21.30 16.53 12.13
CA THR A 47 -22.31 17.29 12.88
C THR A 47 -21.87 17.55 14.32
N CYS A 48 -22.23 18.71 14.86
CA CYS A 48 -21.91 19.13 16.22
C CYS A 48 -22.98 20.05 16.79
N LYS A 49 -22.98 20.20 18.12
CA LYS A 49 -23.76 21.20 18.84
C LYS A 49 -22.86 22.27 19.45
N VAL A 50 -21.69 21.87 19.95
CA VAL A 50 -20.69 22.74 20.58
C VAL A 50 -19.29 22.42 20.08
N ASP A 51 -18.34 23.34 20.28
CA ASP A 51 -16.94 23.15 19.86
C ASP A 51 -16.31 21.88 20.43
N ALA A 52 -16.67 21.51 21.66
CA ALA A 52 -16.19 20.29 22.33
C ALA A 52 -16.64 18.99 21.66
N ASP A 53 -17.65 19.03 20.78
CA ASP A 53 -18.05 17.87 19.99
C ASP A 53 -17.09 17.61 18.82
N CYS A 54 -16.17 18.53 18.52
CA CYS A 54 -15.27 18.46 17.37
C CYS A 54 -13.84 18.14 17.77
N ALA A 55 -13.19 17.25 17.02
CA ALA A 55 -11.77 16.95 17.17
C ALA A 55 -11.09 16.81 15.81
N VAL A 56 -9.78 17.07 15.80
CA VAL A 56 -8.92 16.73 14.68
C VAL A 56 -8.70 15.21 14.70
N LYS A 57 -9.22 14.51 13.70
CA LYS A 57 -9.02 13.06 13.53
C LYS A 57 -8.43 12.78 12.16
N ASN A 58 -7.62 11.74 12.06
CA ASN A 58 -7.14 11.26 10.78
C ASN A 58 -8.25 10.46 10.10
N VAL A 59 -8.86 11.02 9.06
CA VAL A 59 -9.89 10.33 8.27
C VAL A 59 -9.31 9.50 7.13
N GLY A 60 -8.04 9.75 6.78
CA GLY A 60 -7.32 9.09 5.69
C GLY A 60 -7.72 9.60 4.29
N ASN A 61 -6.78 9.48 3.36
CA ASN A 61 -6.99 9.70 1.92
C ASN A 61 -5.98 8.82 1.15
N CYS A 62 -6.10 8.72 -0.18
CA CYS A 62 -5.16 8.01 -1.04
C CYS A 62 -3.73 8.58 -1.07
N CYS A 63 -3.49 9.69 -0.35
CA CYS A 63 -2.19 10.29 -0.15
C CYS A 63 -1.58 10.04 1.24
N GLY A 64 -2.25 9.27 2.09
CA GLY A 64 -1.80 8.96 3.45
C GLY A 64 -2.65 9.63 4.53
N ALA A 65 -1.97 10.13 5.57
CA ALA A 65 -2.64 10.78 6.70
C ALA A 65 -3.35 12.06 6.24
N TYR A 66 -4.61 12.19 6.64
CA TYR A 66 -5.44 13.35 6.32
C TYR A 66 -6.18 13.80 7.58
N PRO A 67 -5.61 14.75 8.35
CA PRO A 67 -6.28 15.30 9.52
C PRO A 67 -7.47 16.17 9.08
N ALA A 68 -8.62 15.97 9.70
CA ALA A 68 -9.84 16.73 9.46
C ALA A 68 -10.60 16.99 10.77
N CYS A 69 -11.35 18.09 10.81
CA CYS A 69 -12.28 18.37 11.91
C CYS A 69 -13.56 17.57 11.71
N VAL A 70 -13.83 16.67 12.64
CA VAL A 70 -14.99 15.79 12.62
C VAL A 70 -15.53 15.67 14.05
N ASN A 71 -16.72 15.09 14.20
CA ASN A 71 -17.25 14.81 15.52
C ASN A 71 -16.30 13.87 16.28
N VAL A 72 -16.09 14.09 17.57
CA VAL A 72 -15.24 13.25 18.45
C VAL A 72 -15.63 11.77 18.35
N ASN A 73 -16.94 11.50 18.24
CA ASN A 73 -17.52 10.16 18.13
C ASN A 73 -17.60 9.64 16.69
N SER A 74 -17.19 10.43 15.68
CA SER A 74 -17.19 9.98 14.29
C SER A 74 -16.31 8.76 14.11
N PRO A 75 -16.76 7.69 13.44
CA PRO A 75 -15.87 6.62 13.03
C PRO A 75 -14.87 7.16 11.98
N THR A 76 -13.68 6.57 11.94
CA THR A 76 -12.62 6.85 10.96
C THR A 76 -11.85 5.57 10.68
N ASP A 77 -11.48 5.33 9.42
CA ASP A 77 -10.67 4.16 9.05
C ASP A 77 -9.57 4.54 8.04
N PRO A 78 -8.52 5.25 8.48
CA PRO A 78 -7.44 5.65 7.59
C PRO A 78 -6.67 4.46 7.00
N LYS A 79 -6.68 3.30 7.66
CA LYS A 79 -6.03 2.08 7.16
C LYS A 79 -6.86 1.43 6.05
N GLY A 80 -8.17 1.32 6.23
CA GLY A 80 -9.09 0.83 5.20
C GLY A 80 -9.10 1.73 3.96
N VAL A 81 -9.07 3.07 4.15
CA VAL A 81 -8.90 4.01 3.03
C VAL A 81 -7.58 3.75 2.30
N MET A 82 -6.46 3.62 3.02
CA MET A 82 -5.17 3.33 2.40
C MET A 82 -5.17 2.01 1.64
N ALA A 83 -5.74 0.94 2.22
CA ALA A 83 -5.84 -0.36 1.57
C ALA A 83 -6.69 -0.30 0.29
N GLN A 84 -7.80 0.44 0.31
CA GLN A 84 -8.65 0.65 -0.86
C GLN A 84 -7.91 1.43 -1.96
N CYS A 85 -7.16 2.46 -1.60
CA CYS A 85 -6.39 3.24 -2.57
C CYS A 85 -5.24 2.43 -3.18
N GLN A 86 -4.63 1.53 -2.41
CA GLN A 86 -3.63 0.57 -2.90
C GLN A 86 -4.25 -0.41 -3.89
N SER A 87 -5.40 -1.00 -3.56
CA SER A 87 -6.07 -1.96 -4.43
C SER A 87 -6.63 -1.33 -5.70
N SER A 88 -7.00 -0.05 -5.67
CA SER A 88 -7.50 0.69 -6.83
C SER A 88 -6.40 1.41 -7.65
N GLY A 89 -5.13 1.34 -7.23
CA GLY A 89 -4.03 2.05 -7.90
C GLY A 89 -4.13 3.57 -7.82
N MET A 90 -4.92 4.11 -6.88
CA MET A 90 -5.12 5.55 -6.69
C MET A 90 -4.13 6.19 -5.71
N MET A 91 -3.16 5.42 -5.22
CA MET A 91 -2.13 5.93 -4.32
C MET A 91 -1.35 7.07 -4.97
N SER A 92 -1.19 8.15 -4.21
CA SER A 92 -0.38 9.30 -4.61
C SER A 92 0.32 9.89 -3.39
N VAL A 93 1.04 11.01 -3.57
CA VAL A 93 1.67 11.75 -2.49
C VAL A 93 1.10 13.16 -2.50
N CYS A 94 0.50 13.56 -1.39
CA CYS A 94 -0.04 14.90 -1.18
C CYS A 94 0.53 15.48 0.11
N GLY A 95 0.57 16.81 0.18
CA GLY A 95 0.66 17.50 1.47
C GLY A 95 -0.69 17.50 2.19
N PHE A 96 -0.65 17.74 3.49
CA PHE A 96 -1.83 18.09 4.27
C PHE A 96 -1.62 19.44 4.95
N ARG A 97 -2.72 20.15 5.20
CA ARG A 97 -2.70 21.37 6.01
C ARG A 97 -2.69 20.95 7.48
N GLN A 98 -1.81 21.55 8.28
CA GLN A 98 -1.86 21.37 9.72
C GLN A 98 -3.11 22.07 10.25
N ILE A 99 -3.91 21.34 11.04
CA ILE A 99 -5.10 21.87 11.72
C ILE A 99 -4.77 21.94 13.20
N SER A 100 -4.75 23.14 13.76
CA SER A 100 -4.43 23.38 15.17
C SER A 100 -5.65 23.24 16.08
N ALA A 101 -6.85 23.54 15.58
CA ALA A 101 -8.08 23.49 16.36
C ALA A 101 -9.31 23.27 15.47
N CYS A 102 -10.40 22.81 16.10
CA CYS A 102 -11.71 22.67 15.49
C CYS A 102 -12.74 23.49 16.25
N GLN A 103 -13.77 23.94 15.54
CA GLN A 103 -14.92 24.64 16.11
C GLN A 103 -16.21 24.18 15.43
N CYS A 104 -17.34 24.33 16.12
CA CYS A 104 -18.66 24.02 15.62
C CYS A 104 -19.26 25.25 14.94
N VAL A 105 -19.34 25.23 13.60
CA VAL A 105 -19.88 26.32 12.79
C VAL A 105 -21.16 25.84 12.12
N SER A 106 -22.29 26.47 12.44
CA SER A 106 -23.60 26.14 11.84
C SER A 106 -23.94 24.65 11.95
N GLY A 107 -23.62 24.03 13.10
CA GLY A 107 -23.86 22.62 13.35
C GLY A 107 -22.89 21.66 12.64
N GLN A 108 -21.78 22.16 12.10
CA GLN A 108 -20.74 21.38 11.43
C GLN A 108 -19.35 21.66 12.00
N CYS A 109 -18.57 20.61 12.23
CA CYS A 109 -17.18 20.71 12.64
C CYS A 109 -16.34 21.28 11.49
N ALA A 110 -15.67 22.41 11.75
CA ALA A 110 -14.79 23.09 10.82
C ALA A 110 -13.46 23.42 11.48
N ALA A 111 -12.41 23.58 10.67
CA ALA A 111 -11.11 24.04 11.14
C ALA A 111 -11.17 25.50 11.58
N LYS A 112 -10.37 25.84 12.59
CA LYS A 112 -10.19 27.18 13.15
C LYS A 112 -8.78 27.71 12.86
#